data_AF-A0A4V6J207-F1
#
_entry.id   AF-A0A4V6J207-F1
#
_cell.length_a   1.000
_cell.length_b   1.000
_cell.length_c   1.000
_cell.angle_alpha   90.00
_cell.angle_beta   90.00
_cell.angle_gamma   90.00
#
_symmetry.space_group_name_H-M   'P 1'
#
loop_
_entity.id
_entity.type
_entity.pdbx_description
1 polymer ?
#
loop_
_entity_poly.entity_id
_entity_poly.type
_entity_poly.pdbx_seq_one_letter_code
_entity_poly.pdbx_strand_id
1 'polypeptide(L)'
;MSLMTLPAWALTAFGTKGKKKQPQLSEENPSMLDFSHLSGKTKTKGESDNGNEPLKQDSDDIQVYRPNQHSRGHNVAVSVEAKNNPVLAVRLLKETKLSSKKIKLQLASSPMALSVFTQKFMEEHDPTWEFQDDEEKARTALTFSTQNRDANGYGAAQSSAIKALKKMEEPLTEDEIKAMANRATKILNGQDPMSSENVNARRKADKEYQEEVAQAAARRNDRIRATGVSLPGDTRRVNGKIEGPNGEVELLKSQVPL
;
A
#
# COMPACT_ATOMS: atom_id res chain seq x y z
N MET A 1 45.47 27.28 56.18
CA MET A 1 45.20 28.62 56.74
C MET A 1 43.71 28.86 56.55
N SER A 2 42.91 28.52 57.54
CA SER A 2 42.35 29.39 58.59
C SER A 2 41.04 30.07 58.17
N LEU A 3 40.07 29.90 59.06
CA LEU A 3 38.64 30.19 59.00
C LEU A 3 38.30 31.66 59.31
N MET A 4 37.02 31.99 59.08
CA MET A 4 36.20 33.06 59.67
C MET A 4 36.36 34.48 59.05
N THR A 5 35.31 35.29 58.84
CA THR A 5 34.16 35.56 59.72
C THR A 5 33.04 36.34 58.97
N LEU A 6 31.76 36.13 59.34
CA LEU A 6 30.57 36.90 58.92
C LEU A 6 30.31 38.13 59.83
N PRO A 7 29.42 39.07 59.43
CA PRO A 7 28.08 39.15 60.07
C PRO A 7 26.95 39.48 59.05
N ALA A 8 25.68 39.08 59.12
CA ALA A 8 24.70 38.82 60.19
C ALA A 8 24.09 40.07 60.87
N TRP A 9 23.51 41.02 60.10
CA TRP A 9 22.65 42.10 60.67
C TRP A 9 21.73 42.84 59.66
N ALA A 10 21.03 42.17 58.75
CA ALA A 10 19.91 42.81 58.04
C ALA A 10 18.68 41.88 57.92
N LEU A 11 18.33 41.26 59.04
CA LEU A 11 16.94 41.02 59.45
C LEU A 11 16.29 42.42 59.55
N THR A 12 15.08 42.77 59.12
CA THR A 12 13.78 42.08 59.04
C THR A 12 12.75 43.13 58.61
N ALA A 13 11.71 42.77 57.87
CA ALA A 13 10.30 43.03 58.24
C ALA A 13 9.32 42.58 57.14
N PHE A 14 8.44 41.64 57.51
CA PHE A 14 7.01 41.52 57.18
C PHE A 14 6.44 42.48 56.11
N GLY A 15 5.61 42.10 55.13
CA GLY A 15 4.67 41.00 55.03
C GLY A 15 3.38 41.49 54.33
N THR A 16 2.71 40.57 53.64
CA THR A 16 1.26 40.56 53.29
C THR A 16 0.69 41.36 52.09
N LYS A 17 0.07 40.56 51.19
CA LYS A 17 -1.28 40.69 50.57
C LYS A 17 -1.68 41.96 49.78
N GLY A 18 -1.99 41.74 48.49
CA GLY A 18 -3.38 41.87 48.01
C GLY A 18 -3.74 43.00 47.01
N LYS A 19 -4.11 42.57 45.78
CA LYS A 19 -5.08 43.13 44.81
C LYS A 19 -4.91 44.57 44.27
N LYS A 20 -4.89 44.70 42.92
CA LYS A 20 -6.01 45.20 42.07
C LYS A 20 -5.63 45.28 40.57
N LYS A 21 -6.64 45.10 39.71
CA LYS A 21 -6.64 45.10 38.23
C LYS A 21 -6.65 46.50 37.61
N GLN A 22 -6.16 46.59 36.36
CA GLN A 22 -6.69 47.27 35.13
C GLN A 22 -5.56 47.99 34.32
N PRO A 23 -5.75 48.42 33.05
CA PRO A 23 -5.89 47.61 31.82
C PRO A 23 -5.10 48.21 30.61
N GLN A 24 -4.60 47.42 29.64
CA GLN A 24 -4.20 47.93 28.30
C GLN A 24 -4.49 46.82 27.27
N LEU A 25 -5.48 46.90 26.37
CA LEU A 25 -5.54 47.62 25.08
C LEU A 25 -4.27 47.36 24.25
N SER A 26 -4.21 46.29 23.45
CA SER A 26 -4.76 46.09 22.09
C SER A 26 -3.71 46.38 21.02
N GLU A 27 -3.09 45.33 20.49
CA GLU A 27 -2.57 45.31 19.12
C GLU A 27 -3.05 44.00 18.47
N GLU A 28 -4.03 44.15 17.58
CA GLU A 28 -4.51 43.13 16.68
C GLU A 28 -3.42 42.81 15.65
N ASN A 29 -2.94 41.57 15.64
CA ASN A 29 -2.40 40.94 14.43
C ASN A 29 -3.43 39.89 13.99
N PRO A 30 -4.02 39.98 12.79
CA PRO A 30 -4.98 38.99 12.33
C PRO A 30 -4.24 37.72 11.88
N SER A 31 -3.89 36.83 12.82
CA SER A 31 -3.48 35.47 12.48
C SER A 31 -4.72 34.65 12.11
N MET A 32 -5.01 34.70 10.82
CA MET A 32 -5.78 33.78 10.01
C MET A 32 -5.86 32.35 10.61
N LEU A 33 -7.09 31.93 10.90
CA LEU A 33 -7.56 30.53 10.99
C LEU A 33 -7.06 29.68 12.18
N ASP A 34 -7.70 29.85 13.34
CA ASP A 34 -7.58 28.93 14.48
C ASP A 34 -8.56 27.75 14.32
N PHE A 35 -8.02 26.57 13.95
CA PHE A 35 -8.79 25.32 13.78
C PHE A 35 -8.93 24.50 15.07
N SER A 36 -8.69 25.11 16.24
CA SER A 36 -8.77 24.43 17.54
C SER A 36 -10.15 23.84 17.88
N HIS A 37 -11.21 24.22 17.16
CA HIS A 37 -12.54 23.61 17.26
C HIS A 37 -12.70 22.27 16.51
N LEU A 38 -11.82 21.93 15.56
CA LEU A 38 -11.83 20.63 14.87
C LEU A 38 -11.23 19.49 15.69
N SER A 39 -10.56 19.82 16.81
CA SER A 39 -9.97 18.86 17.76
C SER A 39 -10.90 18.58 18.97
N GLY A 40 -12.21 18.56 18.74
CA GLY A 40 -13.21 18.18 19.73
C GLY A 40 -13.21 16.67 20.00
N LYS A 41 -12.38 16.22 20.96
CA LYS A 41 -12.45 14.88 21.55
C LYS A 41 -13.81 14.68 22.25
N THR A 42 -14.75 13.99 21.62
CA THR A 42 -15.88 13.38 22.34
C THR A 42 -15.41 12.09 22.99
N LYS A 43 -15.36 12.09 24.32
CA LYS A 43 -15.08 10.90 25.13
C LYS A 43 -16.30 9.97 25.10
N THR A 44 -16.23 8.88 24.33
CA THR A 44 -16.97 7.65 24.65
C THR A 44 -16.09 6.43 24.38
N LYS A 45 -15.69 5.83 25.50
CA LYS A 45 -15.06 4.52 25.76
C LYS A 45 -15.01 3.55 24.55
N GLY A 46 -13.81 3.32 24.05
CA GLY A 46 -13.43 2.22 23.16
C GLY A 46 -11.91 2.13 23.12
N GLU A 47 -11.39 0.94 23.41
CA GLU A 47 -9.98 0.53 23.35
C GLU A 47 -9.22 1.25 22.22
N SER A 48 -8.10 1.91 22.54
CA SER A 48 -7.15 2.35 21.52
C SER A 48 -5.74 2.07 22.03
N ASP A 49 -5.23 0.96 21.52
CA ASP A 49 -3.83 0.56 21.54
C ASP A 49 -3.01 1.63 20.79
N ASN A 50 -1.83 1.93 21.31
CA ASN A 50 -1.00 3.04 20.85
C ASN A 50 -0.49 2.75 19.43
N GLY A 51 -0.86 3.65 18.51
CA GLY A 51 -0.32 3.70 17.17
C GLY A 51 1.19 4.01 17.19
N ASN A 52 1.98 3.01 16.87
CA ASN A 52 3.22 3.19 16.11
C ASN A 52 3.50 1.91 15.30
N GLU A 53 2.55 1.50 14.46
CA GLU A 53 2.87 0.63 13.34
C GLU A 53 3.25 1.51 12.15
N PRO A 54 4.41 1.29 11.48
CA PRO A 54 4.63 1.89 10.19
C PRO A 54 3.49 1.45 9.28
N LEU A 55 2.89 2.40 8.56
CA LEU A 55 1.98 2.13 7.44
C LEU A 55 2.56 0.95 6.67
N LYS A 56 1.95 -0.23 6.86
CA LYS A 56 2.08 -1.31 5.89
C LYS A 56 1.43 -0.70 4.65
N GLN A 57 2.26 -0.16 3.77
CA GLN A 57 1.96 -0.18 2.36
C GLN A 57 1.48 -1.60 2.12
N ASP A 58 0.20 -1.75 1.82
CA ASP A 58 -0.32 -2.92 1.14
C ASP A 58 0.29 -2.92 -0.27
N SER A 59 1.61 -3.07 -0.31
CA SER A 59 2.29 -3.75 -1.38
C SER A 59 1.83 -5.19 -1.29
N ASP A 60 0.61 -5.43 -1.79
CA ASP A 60 0.30 -6.66 -2.49
C ASP A 60 1.21 -6.69 -3.74
N ASP A 61 2.51 -6.77 -3.48
CA ASP A 61 3.56 -6.95 -4.45
C ASP A 61 3.35 -8.35 -5.01
N ILE A 62 2.62 -8.37 -6.13
CA ILE A 62 2.93 -9.20 -7.29
C ILE A 62 3.21 -10.66 -6.91
N GLN A 63 2.21 -11.36 -6.38
CA GLN A 63 2.22 -12.83 -6.30
C GLN A 63 1.01 -13.43 -6.99
N VAL A 64 0.75 -13.04 -8.25
CA VAL A 64 0.04 -13.94 -9.17
C VAL A 64 1.09 -14.77 -9.87
N TYR A 65 1.72 -15.65 -9.11
CA TYR A 65 2.53 -16.71 -9.69
C TYR A 65 2.70 -17.77 -8.61
N ARG A 66 1.84 -18.80 -8.62
CA ARG A 66 2.05 -19.97 -7.76
C ARG A 66 3.29 -20.68 -8.30
N PRO A 67 4.46 -20.64 -7.63
CA PRO A 67 5.70 -21.20 -8.16
C PRO A 67 5.67 -22.73 -8.29
N ASN A 68 4.56 -23.35 -7.87
CA ASN A 68 4.39 -24.79 -7.77
C ASN A 68 3.58 -25.39 -8.94
N GLN A 69 3.01 -24.58 -9.83
CA GLN A 69 2.30 -25.08 -11.02
C GLN A 69 3.21 -25.27 -12.24
N HIS A 70 4.43 -24.72 -12.20
CA HIS A 70 5.29 -24.65 -13.37
C HIS A 70 6.69 -25.21 -13.13
N SER A 71 7.34 -25.63 -14.21
CA SER A 71 8.70 -26.16 -14.12
C SER A 71 9.70 -25.12 -13.61
N ARG A 72 10.82 -25.65 -13.10
CA ARG A 72 12.00 -24.86 -12.72
C ARG A 72 12.44 -23.87 -13.82
N GLY A 73 12.35 -24.28 -15.08
CA GLY A 73 12.73 -23.46 -16.24
C GLY A 73 11.83 -22.23 -16.37
N HIS A 74 10.51 -22.43 -16.35
CA HIS A 74 9.54 -21.33 -16.44
C HIS A 74 9.67 -20.36 -15.26
N ASN A 75 9.79 -20.88 -14.04
CA ASN A 75 9.99 -20.08 -12.81
C ASN A 75 11.16 -19.09 -12.90
N VAL A 76 12.26 -19.51 -13.54
CA VAL A 76 13.44 -18.67 -13.75
C VAL A 76 13.26 -17.80 -14.99
N ALA A 77 12.73 -18.32 -16.10
CA ALA A 77 12.55 -17.56 -17.35
C ALA A 77 11.65 -16.33 -17.22
N VAL A 78 10.59 -16.41 -16.40
CA VAL A 78 9.64 -15.30 -16.18
C VAL A 78 10.22 -14.21 -15.26
N SER A 79 11.25 -14.55 -14.47
CA SER A 79 11.84 -13.66 -13.48
C SER A 79 12.57 -12.46 -14.09
N VAL A 80 12.56 -11.32 -13.38
CA VAL A 80 13.20 -10.08 -13.85
C VAL A 80 14.72 -10.25 -13.83
N GLU A 81 15.24 -10.98 -12.85
CA GLU A 81 16.67 -11.26 -12.67
C GLU A 81 17.23 -12.06 -13.85
N ALA A 82 16.48 -13.05 -14.35
CA ALA A 82 16.88 -13.81 -15.54
C ALA A 82 16.80 -13.00 -16.83
N LYS A 83 15.92 -12.00 -16.91
CA LYS A 83 15.87 -11.08 -18.06
C LYS A 83 17.06 -10.11 -18.05
N ASN A 84 17.51 -9.71 -16.86
CA ASN A 84 18.68 -8.85 -16.69
C ASN A 84 19.99 -9.59 -16.96
N ASN A 85 20.09 -10.87 -16.60
CA ASN A 85 21.28 -11.70 -16.85
C ASN A 85 20.92 -13.03 -17.55
N PRO A 86 20.56 -13.00 -18.85
CA PRO A 86 20.01 -14.15 -19.53
C PRO A 86 21.06 -15.24 -19.80
N VAL A 87 22.31 -14.85 -20.03
CA VAL A 87 23.41 -15.80 -20.30
C VAL A 87 23.72 -16.62 -19.05
N LEU A 88 23.80 -15.97 -17.88
CA LEU A 88 23.99 -16.69 -16.61
C LEU A 88 22.78 -17.55 -16.27
N ALA A 89 21.56 -17.06 -16.50
CA ALA A 89 20.35 -17.81 -16.21
C ALA A 89 20.29 -19.13 -17.00
N VAL A 90 20.58 -19.09 -18.30
CA VAL A 90 20.64 -20.30 -19.14
C VAL A 90 21.76 -21.23 -18.69
N ARG A 91 22.93 -20.70 -18.32
CA ARG A 91 24.06 -21.47 -17.81
C ARG A 91 23.70 -22.21 -16.52
N LEU A 92 23.19 -21.50 -15.52
CA LEU A 92 22.75 -22.07 -14.25
C LEU A 92 21.64 -23.09 -14.42
N LEU A 93 20.70 -22.87 -15.35
CA LEU A 93 19.63 -23.81 -15.65
C LEU A 93 20.14 -25.13 -16.25
N LYS A 94 21.22 -25.09 -17.04
CA LYS A 94 21.82 -26.27 -17.69
C LYS A 94 22.80 -27.01 -16.77
N GLU A 95 23.68 -26.27 -16.09
CA GLU A 95 24.81 -26.82 -15.35
C GLU A 95 24.44 -27.23 -13.93
N THR A 96 23.46 -26.55 -13.31
CA THR A 96 23.12 -26.77 -11.91
C THR A 96 21.71 -27.34 -11.74
N LYS A 97 21.57 -28.22 -10.74
CA LYS A 97 20.27 -28.70 -10.23
C LYS A 97 19.75 -27.83 -9.08
N LEU A 98 20.14 -26.55 -9.03
CA LEU A 98 19.71 -25.62 -7.99
C LEU A 98 18.21 -25.33 -8.12
N SER A 99 17.55 -25.07 -6.99
CA SER A 99 16.15 -24.64 -6.99
C SER A 99 16.01 -23.26 -7.64
N SER A 100 14.84 -22.99 -8.23
CA SER A 100 14.55 -21.71 -8.89
C SER A 100 14.82 -20.50 -7.98
N LYS A 101 14.52 -20.60 -6.68
CA LYS A 101 14.81 -19.56 -5.68
C LYS A 101 16.30 -19.27 -5.54
N LYS A 102 17.15 -20.32 -5.46
CA LYS A 102 18.60 -20.15 -5.34
C LYS A 102 19.20 -19.54 -6.62
N ILE A 103 18.69 -19.95 -7.78
CA ILE A 103 19.12 -19.39 -9.07
C ILE A 103 18.79 -17.89 -9.14
N LYS A 104 17.58 -17.47 -8.73
CA LYS A 104 17.20 -16.04 -8.69
C LYS A 104 18.09 -15.23 -7.77
N LEU A 105 18.39 -15.73 -6.57
CA LEU A 105 19.30 -15.06 -5.63
C LEU A 105 20.69 -14.88 -6.22
N GLN A 106 21.21 -15.92 -6.88
CA GLN A 106 22.52 -15.85 -7.52
C GLN A 106 22.50 -14.83 -8.67
N LEU A 107 21.46 -14.84 -9.52
CA LEU A 107 21.29 -13.87 -10.61
C LEU A 107 21.19 -12.42 -10.12
N ALA A 108 20.59 -12.18 -8.95
CA ALA A 108 20.51 -10.85 -8.36
C ALA A 108 21.86 -10.36 -7.81
N SER A 109 22.69 -11.27 -7.30
CA SER A 109 24.00 -10.95 -6.73
C SER A 109 25.14 -10.89 -7.74
N SER A 110 25.00 -11.56 -8.89
CA SER A 110 26.10 -11.75 -9.84
C SER A 110 26.11 -10.66 -10.91
N PRO A 111 27.31 -10.19 -11.31
CA PRO A 111 27.46 -9.27 -12.43
C PRO A 111 27.02 -9.93 -13.74
N MET A 112 26.78 -9.10 -14.75
CA MET A 112 26.26 -9.55 -16.05
C MET A 112 27.23 -10.52 -16.72
N ALA A 113 26.79 -11.76 -16.95
CA ALA A 113 27.69 -12.80 -17.45
C ALA A 113 27.86 -12.67 -18.96
N LEU A 114 29.12 -12.78 -19.38
CA LEU A 114 29.49 -12.81 -20.79
C LEU A 114 29.43 -14.22 -21.36
N SER A 115 29.26 -14.27 -22.68
CA SER A 115 29.41 -15.51 -23.44
C SER A 115 30.89 -15.86 -23.57
N VAL A 116 31.21 -17.16 -23.69
CA VAL A 116 32.59 -17.62 -23.89
C VAL A 116 33.19 -17.01 -25.17
N PHE A 117 32.38 -16.84 -26.21
CA PHE A 117 32.81 -16.19 -27.45
C PHE A 117 33.20 -14.73 -27.22
N THR A 118 32.32 -13.97 -26.56
CA THR A 118 32.55 -12.55 -26.27
C THR A 118 33.76 -12.35 -25.37
N GLN A 119 33.94 -13.23 -24.38
CA GLN A 119 35.10 -13.19 -23.50
C GLN A 119 36.41 -13.40 -24.29
N LYS A 120 36.49 -14.46 -25.11
CA LYS A 120 37.68 -14.72 -25.94
C LYS A 120 37.96 -13.61 -26.95
N PHE A 121 36.92 -13.08 -27.57
CA PHE A 121 37.06 -11.98 -28.52
C PHE A 121 37.67 -10.75 -27.83
N MET A 122 37.18 -10.39 -26.65
CA MET A 122 37.70 -9.23 -25.94
C MET A 122 39.10 -9.48 -25.36
N GLU A 123 39.41 -10.70 -24.92
CA GLU A 123 40.78 -11.11 -24.52
C GLU A 123 41.80 -10.91 -25.64
N GLU A 124 41.41 -11.19 -26.90
CA GLU A 124 42.30 -11.05 -28.06
C GLU A 124 42.41 -9.61 -28.59
N HIS A 125 41.38 -8.79 -28.37
CA HIS A 125 41.26 -7.47 -29.02
C HIS A 125 41.42 -6.27 -28.07
N ASP A 126 41.30 -6.46 -26.76
CA ASP A 126 41.48 -5.40 -25.77
C ASP A 126 42.61 -5.74 -24.77
N PRO A 127 43.78 -5.09 -24.88
CA PRO A 127 44.90 -5.31 -23.96
C PRO A 127 44.60 -4.97 -22.49
N THR A 128 43.55 -4.18 -22.22
CA THR A 128 43.16 -3.82 -20.86
C THR A 128 42.19 -4.84 -20.24
N TRP A 129 41.73 -5.82 -21.02
CA TRP A 129 40.68 -6.74 -20.63
C TRP A 129 40.99 -7.56 -19.37
N GLU A 130 42.21 -8.06 -19.22
CA GLU A 130 42.58 -8.89 -18.07
C GLU A 130 42.55 -8.13 -16.73
N PHE A 131 42.75 -6.81 -16.79
CA PHE A 131 42.81 -5.93 -15.61
C PHE A 131 41.44 -5.44 -15.14
N GLN A 132 40.40 -5.62 -15.96
CA GLN A 132 39.03 -5.21 -15.65
C GLN A 132 38.34 -6.22 -14.74
N ASP A 133 37.47 -5.72 -13.85
CA ASP A 133 36.56 -6.57 -13.09
C ASP A 133 35.40 -7.11 -13.97
N ASP A 134 34.59 -8.02 -13.44
CA ASP A 134 33.52 -8.64 -14.22
C ASP A 134 32.42 -7.65 -14.67
N GLU A 135 32.18 -6.57 -13.92
CA GLU A 135 31.21 -5.53 -14.28
C GLU A 135 31.74 -4.59 -15.37
N GLU A 136 33.00 -4.20 -15.26
CA GLU A 136 33.75 -3.43 -16.25
C GLU A 136 33.86 -4.22 -17.54
N LYS A 137 34.24 -5.51 -17.49
CA LYS A 137 34.24 -6.40 -18.66
C LYS A 137 32.88 -6.42 -19.36
N ALA A 138 31.79 -6.52 -18.61
CA ALA A 138 30.45 -6.49 -19.19
C ALA A 138 30.14 -5.14 -19.87
N ARG A 139 30.51 -4.02 -19.24
CA ARG A 139 30.32 -2.66 -19.79
C ARG A 139 31.18 -2.42 -21.02
N THR A 140 32.45 -2.82 -21.00
CA THR A 140 33.40 -2.69 -22.12
C THR A 140 32.94 -3.54 -23.30
N ALA A 141 32.54 -4.79 -23.06
CA ALA A 141 32.00 -5.66 -24.10
C ALA A 141 30.70 -5.11 -24.71
N LEU A 142 29.78 -4.58 -23.90
CA LEU A 142 28.58 -3.92 -24.39
C LEU A 142 28.94 -2.70 -25.25
N THR A 143 29.85 -1.86 -24.77
CA THR A 143 30.29 -0.65 -25.47
C THR A 143 30.90 -1.00 -26.83
N PHE A 144 31.80 -1.98 -26.87
CA PHE A 144 32.39 -2.48 -28.11
C PHE A 144 31.32 -3.03 -29.06
N SER A 145 30.36 -3.81 -28.55
CA SER A 145 29.25 -4.35 -29.36
C SER A 145 28.45 -3.23 -30.02
N THR A 146 28.05 -2.21 -29.26
CA THR A 146 27.25 -1.09 -29.79
C THR A 146 27.98 -0.29 -30.86
N GLN A 147 29.30 -0.11 -30.71
CA GLN A 147 30.12 0.64 -31.67
C GLN A 147 30.45 -0.18 -32.93
N ASN A 148 30.65 -1.49 -32.78
CA ASN A 148 31.16 -2.37 -33.83
C ASN A 148 30.12 -3.35 -34.37
N ARG A 149 28.82 -2.99 -34.33
CA ARG A 149 27.70 -3.79 -34.84
C ARG A 149 27.69 -5.23 -34.32
N ASP A 150 27.98 -5.39 -33.03
CA ASP A 150 28.02 -6.67 -32.33
C ASP A 150 29.07 -7.66 -32.85
N ALA A 151 30.22 -7.17 -33.34
CA ALA A 151 31.32 -8.04 -33.78
C ALA A 151 31.84 -9.00 -32.68
N ASN A 152 31.77 -8.61 -31.42
CA ASN A 152 32.11 -9.45 -30.27
C ASN A 152 30.96 -10.39 -29.82
N GLY A 153 29.82 -10.37 -30.52
CA GLY A 153 28.69 -11.27 -30.29
C GLY A 153 27.99 -11.14 -28.94
N TYR A 154 28.19 -10.02 -28.23
CA TYR A 154 27.55 -9.74 -26.95
C TYR A 154 26.01 -9.73 -27.06
N GLY A 155 25.47 -8.97 -28.00
CA GLY A 155 24.03 -8.83 -28.25
C GLY A 155 23.42 -10.12 -28.81
N ALA A 156 24.13 -10.80 -29.71
CA ALA A 156 23.76 -12.09 -30.25
C ALA A 156 23.64 -13.14 -29.15
N ALA A 157 24.60 -13.19 -28.23
CA ALA A 157 24.56 -14.10 -27.09
C ALA A 157 23.38 -13.80 -26.15
N GLN A 158 23.14 -12.53 -25.82
CA GLN A 158 22.00 -12.15 -24.99
C GLN A 158 20.66 -12.51 -25.65
N SER A 159 20.48 -12.14 -26.92
CA SER A 159 19.25 -12.41 -27.66
C SER A 159 18.99 -13.91 -27.81
N SER A 160 20.03 -14.71 -28.05
CA SER A 160 19.95 -16.17 -28.09
C SER A 160 19.56 -16.75 -26.73
N ALA A 161 20.17 -16.27 -25.64
CA ALA A 161 19.83 -16.69 -24.29
C ALA A 161 18.38 -16.33 -23.92
N ILE A 162 17.91 -15.13 -24.26
CA ILE A 162 16.51 -14.72 -24.08
C ILE A 162 15.56 -15.64 -24.88
N LYS A 163 15.90 -15.96 -26.13
CA LYS A 163 15.12 -16.91 -26.94
C LYS A 163 15.07 -18.29 -26.30
N ALA A 164 16.17 -18.76 -25.72
CA ALA A 164 16.22 -20.04 -25.01
C ALA A 164 15.36 -20.01 -23.73
N LEU A 165 15.40 -18.92 -22.96
CA LEU A 165 14.53 -18.73 -21.78
C LEU A 165 13.05 -18.73 -22.19
N LYS A 166 12.68 -18.02 -23.26
CA LYS A 166 11.31 -18.01 -23.80
C LYS A 166 10.82 -19.40 -24.24
N LYS A 167 11.71 -20.25 -24.76
CA LYS A 167 11.35 -21.64 -25.10
C LYS A 167 11.08 -22.51 -23.87
N MET A 168 11.62 -22.14 -22.71
CA MET A 168 11.36 -22.80 -21.43
C MET A 168 10.15 -22.19 -20.70
N GLU A 169 9.53 -21.17 -21.29
CA GLU A 169 8.32 -20.57 -20.77
C GLU A 169 7.14 -21.48 -21.12
N GLU A 170 6.49 -22.04 -20.09
CA GLU A 170 5.25 -22.79 -20.25
C GLU A 170 4.10 -21.83 -20.59
N PRO A 171 3.09 -22.28 -21.36
CA PRO A 171 1.90 -21.48 -21.59
C PRO A 171 1.22 -21.17 -20.25
N LEU A 172 0.66 -19.96 -20.14
CA LEU A 172 -0.11 -19.56 -18.96
C LEU A 172 -1.24 -20.56 -18.71
N THR A 173 -1.42 -20.91 -17.44
CA THR A 173 -2.56 -21.74 -17.02
C THR A 173 -3.87 -20.96 -17.11
N GLU A 174 -5.00 -21.66 -17.25
CA GLU A 174 -6.34 -21.02 -17.31
C GLU A 174 -6.62 -20.14 -16.08
N ASP A 175 -6.14 -20.56 -14.90
CA ASP A 175 -6.26 -19.80 -13.66
C ASP A 175 -5.50 -18.46 -13.72
N GLU A 176 -4.32 -18.44 -14.34
CA GLU A 176 -3.51 -17.23 -14.51
C GLU A 176 -4.10 -16.29 -15.56
N ILE A 177 -4.68 -16.83 -16.64
CA ILE A 177 -5.41 -16.05 -17.64
C ILE A 177 -6.61 -15.37 -16.97
N LYS A 178 -7.36 -16.11 -16.15
CA LYS A 178 -8.49 -15.56 -15.40
C LYS A 178 -8.04 -14.51 -14.39
N ALA A 179 -6.94 -14.74 -13.67
CA ALA A 179 -6.39 -13.76 -12.74
C ALA A 179 -5.93 -12.48 -13.46
N MET A 180 -5.30 -12.60 -14.63
CA MET A 180 -4.91 -11.47 -15.46
C MET A 180 -6.12 -10.69 -15.96
N ALA A 181 -7.15 -11.39 -16.45
CA ALA A 181 -8.40 -10.78 -16.88
C ALA A 181 -9.08 -10.03 -15.71
N ASN A 182 -9.18 -10.65 -14.53
CA ASN A 182 -9.74 -10.03 -13.33
C ASN A 182 -8.96 -8.79 -12.88
N ARG A 183 -7.63 -8.79 -13.05
CA ARG A 183 -6.81 -7.62 -12.76
C ARG A 183 -7.08 -6.49 -13.75
N ALA A 184 -7.15 -6.82 -15.04
CA ALA A 184 -7.46 -5.85 -16.07
C ALA A 184 -8.83 -5.22 -15.85
N THR A 185 -9.86 -6.03 -15.55
CA THR A 185 -11.20 -5.52 -15.23
C THR A 185 -11.19 -4.64 -13.99
N LYS A 186 -10.47 -5.02 -12.92
CA LYS A 186 -10.34 -4.17 -11.71
C LYS A 186 -9.70 -2.82 -12.01
N ILE A 187 -8.67 -2.77 -12.86
CA ILE A 187 -8.02 -1.50 -13.26
C ILE A 187 -8.99 -0.64 -14.07
N LEU A 188 -9.65 -1.22 -15.07
CA LEU A 188 -10.67 -0.54 -15.89
C LEU A 188 -11.80 0.03 -15.03
N ASN A 189 -12.29 -0.78 -14.08
CA ASN A 189 -13.29 -0.34 -13.11
C ASN A 189 -12.75 0.76 -12.20
N GLY A 190 -11.49 0.70 -11.76
CA GLY A 190 -10.89 1.76 -10.95
C GLY A 190 -10.75 3.10 -11.69
N GLN A 191 -10.61 3.07 -13.01
CA GLN A 191 -10.49 4.26 -13.85
C GLN A 191 -11.84 4.85 -14.23
N ASP A 192 -12.88 4.02 -14.42
CA ASP A 192 -14.21 4.47 -14.80
C ASP A 192 -15.18 4.47 -13.60
N PRO A 193 -15.47 5.65 -12.99
CA PRO A 193 -16.44 5.75 -11.92
C PRO A 193 -17.87 5.38 -12.34
N MET A 194 -18.16 5.29 -13.64
CA MET A 194 -19.46 4.90 -14.20
C MET A 194 -19.48 3.47 -14.76
N SER A 195 -18.43 2.68 -14.53
CA SER A 195 -18.45 1.24 -14.83
C SER A 195 -19.67 0.59 -14.16
N SER A 196 -20.28 -0.39 -14.85
CA SER A 196 -21.48 -1.09 -14.36
C SER A 196 -21.29 -1.67 -12.96
N GLU A 197 -20.09 -2.16 -12.65
CA GLU A 197 -19.74 -2.71 -11.35
C GLU A 197 -19.71 -1.64 -10.25
N ASN A 198 -19.12 -0.47 -10.54
CA ASN A 198 -19.09 0.67 -9.62
C ASN A 198 -20.48 1.27 -9.40
N VAL A 199 -21.28 1.38 -10.46
CA VAL A 199 -22.67 1.86 -10.36
C VAL A 199 -23.51 0.91 -9.52
N ASN A 200 -23.33 -0.41 -9.69
CA ASN A 200 -24.01 -1.40 -8.87
C ASN A 200 -23.53 -1.38 -7.41
N ALA A 201 -22.23 -1.18 -7.17
CA ALA A 201 -21.69 -1.03 -5.83
C ALA A 201 -22.27 0.20 -5.11
N ARG A 202 -22.34 1.35 -5.79
CA ARG A 202 -22.99 2.57 -5.26
C ARG A 202 -24.46 2.31 -4.95
N ARG A 203 -25.22 1.76 -5.90
CA ARG A 203 -26.63 1.44 -5.70
C ARG A 203 -26.85 0.46 -4.53
N LYS A 204 -25.91 -0.45 -4.27
CA LYS A 204 -25.97 -1.36 -3.12
C LYS A 204 -25.69 -0.60 -1.82
N ALA A 205 -24.65 0.21 -1.78
CA ALA A 205 -24.32 1.05 -0.63
C ALA A 205 -25.48 2.00 -0.27
N ASP A 206 -26.10 2.62 -1.28
CA ASP A 206 -27.27 3.48 -1.12
C ASP A 206 -28.46 2.73 -0.51
N LYS A 207 -28.74 1.50 -0.97
CA LYS A 207 -29.79 0.64 -0.42
C LYS A 207 -29.50 0.24 1.03
N GLU A 208 -28.26 -0.13 1.33
CA GLU A 208 -27.82 -0.48 2.68
C GLU A 208 -27.93 0.72 3.63
N TYR A 209 -27.54 1.91 3.17
CA TYR A 209 -27.71 3.16 3.91
C TYR A 209 -29.19 3.47 4.20
N GLN A 210 -30.06 3.38 3.18
CA GLN A 210 -31.50 3.58 3.38
C GLN A 210 -32.09 2.58 4.38
N GLU A 211 -31.65 1.32 4.34
CA GLU A 211 -32.07 0.28 5.29
C GLU A 211 -31.60 0.58 6.71
N GLU A 212 -30.34 0.99 6.88
CA GLU A 212 -29.78 1.33 8.19
C GLU A 212 -30.49 2.53 8.82
N VAL A 213 -30.71 3.60 8.04
CA VAL A 213 -31.41 4.81 8.51
C VAL A 213 -32.85 4.48 8.88
N ALA A 214 -33.56 3.70 8.06
CA ALA A 214 -34.93 3.28 8.34
C ALA A 214 -35.02 2.41 9.61
N GLN A 215 -34.09 1.48 9.79
CA GLN A 215 -34.03 0.67 11.01
C GLN A 215 -33.70 1.51 12.24
N ALA A 216 -32.77 2.47 12.13
CA ALA A 216 -32.45 3.37 13.23
C ALA A 216 -33.65 4.26 13.62
N ALA A 217 -34.38 4.76 12.63
CA ALA A 217 -35.60 5.53 12.83
C ALA A 217 -36.72 4.69 13.48
N ALA A 218 -36.93 3.45 13.03
CA ALA A 218 -37.87 2.52 13.66
C ALA A 218 -37.49 2.23 15.12
N ARG A 219 -36.21 1.95 15.40
CA ARG A 219 -35.71 1.78 16.78
C ARG A 219 -35.93 3.01 17.65
N ARG A 220 -35.80 4.22 17.09
CA ARG A 220 -36.11 5.47 17.79
C ARG A 220 -37.61 5.56 18.10
N ASN A 221 -38.47 5.24 17.14
CA ASN A 221 -39.92 5.28 17.31
C ASN A 221 -40.40 4.26 18.33
N ASP A 222 -39.84 3.05 18.35
CA ASP A 222 -40.09 2.03 19.38
C ASP A 222 -39.77 2.55 20.78
N ARG A 223 -38.64 3.26 20.95
CA ARG A 223 -38.26 3.88 22.22
C ARG A 223 -39.26 4.96 22.64
N ILE A 224 -39.75 5.77 21.71
CA ILE A 224 -40.77 6.80 21.99
C ILE A 224 -42.08 6.13 22.42
N ARG A 225 -42.53 5.10 21.69
CA ARG A 225 -43.74 4.34 22.05
C ARG A 225 -43.63 3.69 23.44
N ALA A 226 -42.44 3.21 23.81
CA ALA A 226 -42.18 2.68 25.16
C ALA A 226 -42.34 3.71 26.29
N THR A 227 -42.19 5.02 26.00
CA THR A 227 -42.46 6.10 26.96
C THR A 227 -43.94 6.47 27.09
N GLY A 228 -44.83 5.83 26.32
CA GLY A 228 -46.27 6.10 26.33
C GLY A 228 -46.71 7.25 25.40
N VAL A 229 -45.78 7.82 24.63
CA VAL A 229 -46.07 8.83 23.62
C VAL A 229 -46.47 8.15 22.31
N SER A 230 -47.61 8.54 21.74
CA SER A 230 -48.06 8.06 20.42
C SER A 230 -47.48 8.92 19.30
N LEU A 231 -46.98 8.28 18.25
CA LEU A 231 -46.52 8.90 17.02
C LEU A 231 -47.63 8.90 15.95
N PRO A 232 -47.53 9.77 14.92
CA PRO A 232 -48.49 9.80 13.82
C PRO A 232 -48.57 8.45 13.09
N GLY A 233 -49.79 7.93 12.93
CA GLY A 233 -50.02 6.63 12.29
C GLY A 233 -50.00 5.42 13.24
N ASP A 234 -49.70 5.64 14.53
CA ASP A 234 -49.77 4.57 15.53
C ASP A 234 -51.21 4.16 15.84
N THR A 235 -51.38 2.88 16.19
CA THR A 235 -52.66 2.36 16.67
C THR A 235 -52.56 1.99 18.15
N ARG A 236 -53.65 2.24 18.89
CA ARG A 236 -53.78 1.76 20.27
C ARG A 236 -54.54 0.46 20.28
N ARG A 237 -53.91 -0.59 20.81
CA ARG A 237 -54.59 -1.86 21.06
C ARG A 237 -55.54 -1.76 22.25
N VAL A 238 -56.48 -2.69 22.32
CA VAL A 238 -57.48 -2.82 23.41
C VAL A 238 -56.83 -2.96 24.79
N ASN A 239 -55.58 -3.44 24.85
CA ASN A 239 -54.76 -3.54 26.07
C ASN A 239 -53.99 -2.25 26.44
N GLY A 240 -54.23 -1.14 25.74
CA GLY A 240 -53.57 0.15 25.98
C GLY A 240 -52.16 0.30 25.43
N LYS A 241 -51.59 -0.75 24.81
CA LYS A 241 -50.26 -0.67 24.17
C LYS A 241 -50.35 0.10 22.85
N ILE A 242 -49.38 0.99 22.64
CA ILE A 242 -49.19 1.76 21.41
C ILE A 242 -48.31 0.93 20.48
N GLU A 243 -48.80 0.62 19.29
CA GLU A 243 -48.07 -0.11 18.27
C GLU A 243 -47.89 0.72 17.01
N GLY A 244 -46.70 0.60 16.41
CA GLY A 244 -46.36 1.26 15.16
C GLY A 244 -47.13 0.67 13.97
N PRO A 245 -47.21 1.40 12.85
CA PRO A 245 -47.86 0.94 11.64
C PRO A 245 -47.16 -0.29 11.04
N ASN A 246 -47.94 -1.18 10.42
CA ASN A 246 -47.39 -2.35 9.71
C ASN A 246 -46.47 -1.88 8.57
N GLY A 247 -45.25 -2.44 8.50
CA GLY A 247 -44.27 -2.07 7.47
C GLY A 247 -43.58 -0.71 7.71
N GLU A 248 -43.53 -0.22 8.95
CA GLU A 248 -42.90 1.06 9.31
C GLU A 248 -41.49 1.23 8.72
N VAL A 249 -40.65 0.18 8.75
CA VAL A 249 -39.30 0.23 8.18
C VAL A 249 -39.31 0.47 6.67
N GLU A 250 -40.24 -0.12 5.92
CA GLU A 250 -40.35 0.07 4.47
C GLU A 250 -40.85 1.48 4.13
N LEU A 251 -41.82 1.99 4.90
CA LEU A 251 -42.31 3.36 4.79
C LEU A 251 -41.18 4.38 5.07
N LEU A 252 -40.44 4.17 6.16
CA LEU A 252 -39.29 5.01 6.51
C LEU A 252 -38.20 4.92 5.45
N LYS A 253 -37.91 3.72 4.92
CA LYS A 253 -36.94 3.51 3.84
C LYS A 253 -37.30 4.31 2.59
N SER A 254 -38.58 4.34 2.19
CA SER A 254 -39.06 5.14 1.05
C SER A 254 -38.99 6.66 1.25
N GLN A 255 -38.87 7.13 2.50
CA GLN A 255 -38.77 8.55 2.83
C GLN A 255 -37.32 9.04 2.91
N VAL A 256 -36.32 8.15 2.89
CA VAL A 256 -34.91 8.53 2.93
C VAL A 256 -34.46 8.99 1.54
N PRO A 257 -34.08 10.28 1.38
CA PRO A 257 -33.57 10.79 0.11
C PRO A 257 -32.21 10.14 -0.24
N LEU A 258 -31.98 9.96 -1.54
CA LEU A 258 -30.70 9.53 -2.13
C LEU A 258 -29.87 10.74 -2.55
#